data_AF-A0A0F9NJC4-F1
#
_entry.id   AF-A0A0F9NJC4-F1
#
_cell.length_a   1.000
_cell.length_b   1.000
_cell.length_c   1.000
_cell.angle_alpha   90.00
_cell.angle_beta   90.00
_cell.angle_gamma   90.00
#
_symmetry.space_group_name_H-M   'P 1'
#
loop_
_entity.id
_entity.type
_entity.pdbx_description
1 polymer ?
#
loop_
_entity_poly.entity_id
_entity_poly.type
_entity_poly.pdbx_seq_one_letter_code
_entity_poly.pdbx_strand_id
1 'polypeptide(L)'
;RTGIIDNVYFCHNWTYNTDVDGDYVDKIPVIDSYWHADQVKEYCKEKGIYKFIMPIFYPLMDETYYPSVDWHAVYHNGWLDVANSIPEYKKHLFENQLNLKYMVYISEEYFLRMYKNEWEDYSAEKKKLVRDQLTEAIDDHLSGNKNAGKSIQSVVYKDMNGEWVKGIEVTAIDDVLKDGSYLPEASAANSEIMFSMGVDPSLLGAGIPGGKMNTGSGSDKREAFSILTSMFKTKREITLEPWNLIRDYNGWDPDLEGDFANTELTTLDKNPTGTQTTM
;
A
#
# COMPACT_ATOMS: atom_id res chain seq x y z
N ARG A 1 40.13 -18.79 1.40
CA ARG A 1 39.25 -18.25 2.46
C ARG A 1 38.31 -19.37 2.87
N THR A 2 38.14 -19.61 4.17
CA THR A 2 37.38 -20.74 4.75
C THR A 2 35.86 -20.57 4.70
N GLY A 3 35.35 -19.40 4.28
CA GLY A 3 33.91 -19.12 4.22
C GLY A 3 33.26 -18.85 5.58
N ILE A 4 34.04 -18.86 6.65
CA ILE A 4 33.60 -18.65 8.03
C ILE A 4 33.77 -17.18 8.40
N ILE A 5 32.78 -16.61 9.09
CA ILE A 5 32.81 -15.25 9.63
C ILE A 5 33.14 -15.35 11.11
N ASP A 6 34.38 -14.99 11.49
CA ASP A 6 34.83 -15.13 12.87
C ASP A 6 34.38 -13.98 13.79
N ASN A 7 34.02 -12.82 13.21
CA ASN A 7 33.66 -11.62 13.97
C ASN A 7 32.59 -10.80 13.24
N VAL A 8 31.69 -10.20 14.02
CA VAL A 8 30.72 -9.18 13.59
C VAL A 8 31.17 -7.84 14.15
N TYR A 9 30.99 -6.80 13.35
CA TYR A 9 31.21 -5.42 13.76
C TYR A 9 29.86 -4.79 14.08
N PHE A 10 29.66 -4.39 15.33
CA PHE A 10 28.46 -3.70 15.78
C PHE A 10 28.74 -2.21 15.90
N CYS A 11 28.15 -1.42 15.00
CA CYS A 11 28.27 0.04 15.01
C CYS A 11 27.05 0.66 15.67
N HIS A 12 27.24 1.45 16.73
CA HIS A 12 26.15 2.19 17.37
C HIS A 12 25.97 3.62 16.82
N ASN A 13 26.78 4.01 15.85
CA ASN A 13 26.65 5.27 15.12
C ASN A 13 25.97 5.03 13.77
N TRP A 14 24.77 5.57 13.60
CA TRP A 14 23.94 5.39 12.40
C TRP A 14 24.33 6.31 11.24
N THR A 15 25.55 6.89 11.27
CA THR A 15 26.06 7.73 10.19
C THR A 15 26.96 6.93 9.25
N TYR A 16 26.82 7.22 7.96
CA TYR A 16 27.44 6.48 6.85
C TYR A 16 28.97 6.59 6.76
N ASN A 17 29.61 7.42 7.59
CA ASN A 17 31.05 7.72 7.57
C ASN A 17 31.80 7.17 8.79
N THR A 18 31.27 6.14 9.45
CA THR A 18 31.94 5.54 10.62
C THR A 18 33.02 4.56 10.17
N ASP A 19 34.25 4.78 10.63
CA ASP A 19 35.36 3.85 10.40
C ASP A 19 35.18 2.57 11.25
N VAL A 20 35.62 1.42 10.71
CA VAL A 20 35.55 0.11 11.37
C VAL A 20 36.40 0.08 12.64
N ASP A 21 37.49 0.85 12.66
CA ASP A 21 38.36 1.02 13.83
C ASP A 21 37.97 2.22 14.71
N GLY A 22 36.81 2.84 14.44
CA GLY A 22 36.32 3.99 15.20
C GLY A 22 35.77 3.60 16.57
N ASP A 23 35.75 4.56 17.49
CA ASP A 23 35.24 4.39 18.87
C ASP A 23 33.77 3.93 18.96
N TYR A 24 33.03 4.01 17.85
CA TYR A 24 31.62 3.66 17.73
C TYR A 24 31.38 2.20 17.30
N VAL A 25 32.44 1.45 17.02
CA VAL A 25 32.37 0.10 16.46
C VAL A 25 32.98 -0.92 17.42
N ASP A 26 32.15 -1.85 17.88
CA ASP A 26 32.58 -3.00 18.65
C ASP A 26 32.83 -4.20 17.73
N LYS A 27 34.03 -4.80 17.82
CA LYS A 27 34.31 -6.10 17.22
C LYS A 27 33.93 -7.21 18.19
N ILE A 28 32.99 -8.06 17.78
CA ILE A 28 32.41 -9.11 18.62
C ILE A 28 32.64 -10.47 17.94
N PRO A 29 33.19 -11.48 18.64
CA PRO A 29 33.38 -12.81 18.07
C PRO A 29 32.01 -13.45 17.76
N VAL A 30 31.98 -14.19 16.65
CA VAL A 30 30.82 -14.97 16.24
C VAL A 30 31.04 -16.42 16.63
N ILE A 31 30.01 -17.03 17.20
CA ILE A 31 29.96 -18.47 17.43
C ILE A 31 28.94 -19.07 16.47
N ASP A 32 29.27 -20.23 15.93
CA ASP A 32 28.42 -20.96 15.00
C ASP A 32 27.11 -21.36 15.68
N SER A 33 25.99 -21.03 15.04
CA SER A 33 24.63 -21.28 15.53
C SER A 33 24.30 -22.77 15.68
N TYR A 34 25.01 -23.66 14.99
CA TYR A 34 24.83 -25.10 15.08
C TYR A 34 25.52 -25.74 16.30
N TRP A 35 26.27 -24.96 17.09
CA TRP A 35 26.97 -25.51 18.25
C TRP A 35 26.03 -25.70 19.44
N HIS A 36 26.18 -26.84 20.12
CA HIS A 36 25.49 -27.12 21.36
C HIS A 36 26.08 -26.28 22.51
N ALA A 37 25.28 -26.04 23.55
CA ALA A 37 25.67 -25.21 24.70
C ALA A 37 27.00 -25.63 25.35
N ASP A 38 27.30 -26.94 25.41
CA ASP A 38 28.55 -27.44 25.97
C ASP A 38 29.77 -27.12 25.10
N GLN A 39 29.63 -27.19 23.77
CA GLN A 39 30.68 -26.77 22.84
C GLN A 39 30.94 -25.27 22.95
N VAL A 40 29.88 -24.47 23.07
CA VAL A 40 29.97 -23.03 23.30
C VAL A 40 30.72 -22.74 24.61
N LYS A 41 30.40 -23.44 25.71
CA LYS A 41 31.12 -23.29 26.99
C LYS A 41 32.60 -23.62 26.88
N GLU A 42 32.94 -24.75 26.28
CA GLU A 42 34.33 -25.20 26.15
C GLU A 42 35.15 -24.22 25.32
N TYR A 43 34.61 -23.79 24.18
CA TYR A 43 35.25 -22.82 23.31
C TYR A 43 35.42 -21.44 23.97
N CYS A 44 34.37 -20.93 24.62
CA CYS A 44 34.45 -19.66 25.34
C CYS A 44 35.47 -19.71 26.47
N LYS A 45 35.58 -20.84 27.18
CA LYS A 45 36.58 -21.04 28.24
C LYS A 45 38.00 -21.12 27.68
N GLU A 46 38.22 -21.84 26.58
CA GLU A 46 39.54 -21.96 25.95
C GLU A 46 40.05 -20.61 25.42
N LYS A 47 39.16 -19.82 24.81
CA LYS A 47 39.49 -18.54 24.18
C LYS A 47 39.35 -17.33 25.09
N GLY A 48 38.81 -17.48 26.30
CA GLY A 48 38.52 -16.38 27.22
C GLY A 48 37.44 -15.42 26.68
N ILE A 49 36.44 -15.95 25.97
CA ILE A 49 35.35 -15.17 25.37
C ILE A 49 34.20 -15.03 26.38
N TYR A 50 33.79 -13.80 26.63
CA TYR A 50 32.67 -13.48 27.53
C TYR A 50 31.51 -12.74 26.84
N LYS A 51 31.73 -12.22 25.63
CA LYS A 51 30.75 -11.53 24.79
C LYS A 51 30.87 -12.10 23.38
N PHE A 52 29.79 -12.65 22.84
CA PHE A 52 29.75 -13.22 21.50
C PHE A 52 28.38 -13.00 20.87
N ILE A 53 28.30 -13.19 19.55
CA ILE A 53 27.05 -13.19 18.78
C ILE A 53 26.86 -14.58 18.18
N MET A 54 25.64 -15.10 18.23
CA MET A 54 25.22 -16.26 17.48
C MET A 54 24.12 -15.83 16.51
N PRO A 55 24.32 -15.93 15.19
CA PRO A 55 23.32 -15.57 14.21
C PRO A 55 22.21 -16.62 14.19
N ILE A 56 20.96 -16.20 14.38
CA ILE A 56 19.80 -17.08 14.23
C ILE A 56 19.12 -16.69 12.93
N PHE A 57 19.01 -17.64 12.01
CA PHE A 57 18.48 -17.40 10.70
C PHE A 57 17.83 -18.66 10.15
N TYR A 58 16.93 -18.47 9.19
CA TYR A 58 16.39 -19.58 8.41
C TYR A 58 17.41 -19.93 7.33
N PRO A 59 17.98 -21.15 7.31
CA PRO A 59 18.92 -21.54 6.28
C PRO A 59 18.16 -21.74 4.95
N LEU A 60 18.14 -20.70 4.12
CA LEU A 60 17.68 -20.79 2.75
C LEU A 60 18.85 -21.20 1.85
N MET A 61 18.58 -22.08 0.88
CA MET A 61 19.64 -22.77 0.11
C MET A 61 20.40 -21.88 -0.87
N ASP A 62 19.91 -20.68 -1.15
CA ASP A 62 20.34 -19.84 -2.27
C ASP A 62 21.27 -18.69 -1.87
N GLU A 63 21.46 -18.40 -0.58
CA GLU A 63 22.19 -17.21 -0.13
C GLU A 63 23.26 -17.50 0.91
N THR A 64 24.37 -16.75 0.84
CA THR A 64 25.59 -17.02 1.62
C THR A 64 25.77 -16.11 2.85
N TYR A 65 25.04 -14.99 2.96
CA TYR A 65 25.28 -13.99 4.00
C TYR A 65 24.03 -13.55 4.77
N TYR A 66 23.06 -12.91 4.10
CA TYR A 66 21.76 -12.58 4.70
C TYR A 66 20.67 -13.32 3.93
N PRO A 67 19.76 -14.03 4.62
CA PRO A 67 18.64 -14.69 3.97
C PRO A 67 17.58 -13.68 3.51
N SER A 68 17.05 -13.93 2.32
CA SER A 68 15.92 -13.24 1.73
C SER A 68 14.67 -13.96 2.13
N VAL A 69 13.74 -13.21 2.69
CA VAL A 69 12.50 -13.75 3.24
C VAL A 69 11.40 -13.70 2.18
N ASP A 70 10.46 -14.63 2.20
CA ASP A 70 9.45 -14.80 1.14
C ASP A 70 8.73 -13.50 0.74
N TRP A 71 8.46 -12.63 1.71
CA TRP A 71 7.79 -11.34 1.47
C TRP A 71 8.66 -10.32 0.71
N HIS A 72 9.97 -10.52 0.60
CA HIS A 72 10.84 -9.74 -0.29
C HIS A 72 10.49 -9.93 -1.77
N ALA A 73 9.78 -11.01 -2.14
CA ALA A 73 9.34 -11.24 -3.51
C ALA A 73 8.52 -10.05 -4.07
N VAL A 74 7.82 -9.30 -3.20
CA VAL A 74 7.08 -8.08 -3.53
C VAL A 74 7.95 -6.98 -4.11
N TYR A 75 9.18 -6.86 -3.63
CA TYR A 75 10.12 -5.86 -4.14
C TYR A 75 10.64 -6.22 -5.52
N HIS A 76 10.72 -7.51 -5.83
CA HIS A 76 11.30 -8.00 -7.08
C HIS A 76 10.26 -8.22 -8.18
N ASN A 77 8.99 -8.45 -7.83
CA ASN A 77 7.92 -8.72 -8.78
C ASN A 77 7.24 -7.45 -9.35
N GLY A 78 7.56 -6.27 -8.83
CA GLY A 78 7.05 -4.97 -9.30
C GLY A 78 5.62 -4.62 -8.85
N TRP A 79 4.92 -5.51 -8.15
CA TRP A 79 3.55 -5.25 -7.67
C TRP A 79 3.49 -4.15 -6.61
N LEU A 80 4.59 -3.95 -5.86
CA LEU A 80 4.69 -2.84 -4.91
C LEU A 80 4.64 -1.48 -5.62
N ASP A 81 5.37 -1.34 -6.73
CA ASP A 81 5.42 -0.11 -7.50
C ASP A 81 4.05 0.18 -8.13
N VAL A 82 3.38 -0.86 -8.63
CA VAL A 82 2.00 -0.76 -9.11
C VAL A 82 1.08 -0.27 -7.99
N ALA A 83 1.11 -0.90 -6.81
CA ALA A 83 0.29 -0.51 -5.67
C ALA A 83 0.54 0.94 -5.24
N ASN A 84 1.81 1.40 -5.23
CA ASN A 84 2.20 2.76 -4.86
C ASN A 84 1.83 3.80 -5.93
N SER A 85 1.87 3.43 -7.21
CA SER A 85 1.55 4.34 -8.32
C SER A 85 0.07 4.71 -8.38
N ILE A 86 -0.83 3.86 -7.87
CA ILE A 86 -2.28 4.07 -7.94
C ILE A 86 -2.73 5.26 -7.07
N PRO A 87 -2.34 5.37 -5.78
CA PRO A 87 -2.60 6.57 -4.99
C PRO A 87 -2.01 7.85 -5.59
N GLU A 88 -0.78 7.78 -6.11
CA GLU A 88 -0.11 8.92 -6.75
C GLU A 88 -0.87 9.37 -8.00
N TYR A 89 -1.24 8.43 -8.86
CA TYR A 89 -2.07 8.67 -10.02
C TYR A 89 -3.43 9.27 -9.63
N LYS A 90 -4.11 8.72 -8.63
CA LYS A 90 -5.39 9.27 -8.14
C LYS A 90 -5.23 10.70 -7.62
N LYS A 91 -4.18 10.97 -6.84
CA LYS A 91 -3.87 12.31 -6.35
C LYS A 91 -3.66 13.28 -7.50
N HIS A 92 -2.83 12.91 -8.49
CA HIS A 92 -2.61 13.72 -9.68
C HIS A 92 -3.86 13.87 -10.54
N LEU A 93 -4.71 12.86 -10.63
CA LEU A 93 -5.99 12.95 -11.32
C LEU A 93 -6.90 13.96 -10.61
N PHE A 94 -7.00 13.93 -9.28
CA PHE A 94 -7.80 14.90 -8.52
C PHE A 94 -7.23 16.32 -8.55
N GLU A 95 -5.90 16.47 -8.57
CA GLU A 95 -5.22 17.77 -8.64
C GLU A 95 -5.25 18.37 -10.05
N ASN A 96 -5.11 17.53 -11.09
CA ASN A 96 -5.00 17.97 -12.50
C ASN A 96 -6.29 17.80 -13.31
N GLN A 97 -7.36 17.18 -12.79
CA GLN A 97 -8.70 17.32 -13.37
C GLN A 97 -9.15 18.77 -13.18
N LEU A 98 -8.67 19.64 -14.06
CA LEU A 98 -9.53 20.59 -14.75
C LEU A 98 -10.59 19.73 -15.43
N ASN A 99 -11.64 19.43 -14.68
CA ASN A 99 -12.81 18.70 -15.10
C ASN A 99 -13.48 19.55 -16.19
N LEU A 100 -12.97 19.49 -17.42
CA LEU A 100 -13.63 19.94 -18.64
C LEU A 100 -14.82 19.00 -18.85
N LYS A 101 -15.81 19.13 -17.96
CA LYS A 101 -17.04 18.35 -17.97
C LYS A 101 -17.91 18.74 -19.15
N TYR A 102 -17.77 19.99 -19.59
CA TYR A 102 -18.62 20.60 -20.58
C TYR A 102 -17.79 21.38 -21.58
N MET A 103 -18.10 21.19 -22.86
CA MET A 103 -17.71 22.09 -23.94
C MET A 103 -18.91 22.96 -24.28
N VAL A 104 -18.75 24.29 -24.19
CA VAL A 104 -19.79 25.27 -24.46
C VAL A 104 -19.54 25.89 -25.84
N TYR A 105 -20.41 25.58 -26.79
CA TYR A 105 -20.46 26.22 -28.09
C TYR A 105 -21.42 27.41 -28.01
N ILE A 106 -20.96 28.60 -28.39
CA ILE A 106 -21.78 29.80 -28.47
C ILE A 106 -21.82 30.25 -29.92
N SER A 107 -23.01 30.23 -30.52
CA SER A 107 -23.23 30.69 -31.88
C SER A 107 -23.08 32.21 -31.96
N GLU A 108 -22.44 32.71 -33.02
CA GLU A 108 -22.29 34.16 -33.23
C GLU A 108 -23.65 34.86 -33.41
N GLU A 109 -24.64 34.14 -33.94
CA GLU A 109 -25.99 34.66 -34.16
C GLU A 109 -26.77 34.87 -32.85
N TYR A 110 -26.33 34.26 -31.74
CA TYR A 110 -26.83 34.62 -30.40
C TYR A 110 -26.61 36.10 -30.10
N PHE A 111 -25.41 36.61 -30.35
CA PHE A 111 -25.06 38.01 -30.07
C PHE A 111 -25.79 38.97 -31.02
N LEU A 112 -25.88 38.62 -32.31
CA LEU A 112 -26.62 39.41 -33.30
C LEU A 112 -28.09 39.56 -32.93
N ARG A 113 -28.74 38.52 -32.41
CA ARG A 113 -30.16 38.57 -32.04
C ARG A 113 -30.40 39.20 -30.67
N MET A 114 -29.49 39.00 -29.72
CA MET A 114 -29.60 39.55 -28.37
C MET A 114 -29.38 41.06 -28.36
N TYR A 115 -28.35 41.54 -29.08
CA TYR A 115 -27.95 42.95 -29.12
C TYR A 115 -28.42 43.70 -30.38
N LYS A 116 -29.00 42.99 -31.36
CA LYS A 116 -29.63 43.55 -32.58
C LYS A 116 -28.74 44.60 -33.25
N ASN A 117 -29.31 45.77 -33.56
CA ASN A 117 -28.64 46.87 -34.27
C ASN A 117 -27.42 47.41 -33.53
N GLU A 118 -27.35 47.25 -32.20
CA GLU A 118 -26.22 47.74 -31.40
C GLU A 118 -24.99 46.85 -31.56
N TRP A 119 -25.16 45.57 -31.93
CA TRP A 119 -24.03 44.65 -32.08
C TRP A 119 -23.11 45.05 -33.23
N GLU A 120 -23.66 45.49 -34.37
CA GLU A 120 -22.85 45.89 -35.52
C GLU A 120 -22.01 47.13 -35.23
N ASP A 121 -22.58 48.07 -34.46
CA ASP A 121 -21.96 49.34 -34.07
C ASP A 121 -20.91 49.21 -32.95
N TYR A 122 -20.79 48.05 -32.31
CA TYR A 122 -19.78 47.84 -31.26
C TYR A 122 -18.37 47.75 -31.81
N SER A 123 -17.43 48.43 -31.14
CA SER A 123 -16.00 48.28 -31.39
C SER A 123 -15.55 46.84 -31.11
N ALA A 124 -14.46 46.42 -31.76
CA ALA A 124 -13.90 45.09 -31.57
C ALA A 124 -13.58 44.77 -30.09
N GLU A 125 -13.12 45.78 -29.33
CA GLU A 125 -12.84 45.66 -27.90
C GLU A 125 -14.13 45.43 -27.07
N LYS A 126 -15.22 46.15 -27.40
CA LYS A 126 -16.50 45.99 -26.72
C LYS A 126 -17.14 44.64 -27.03
N LYS A 127 -17.04 44.15 -28.27
CA LYS A 127 -17.50 42.80 -28.66
C LYS A 127 -16.74 41.72 -27.89
N LYS A 128 -15.42 41.88 -27.71
CA LYS A 128 -14.60 40.96 -26.93
C LYS A 128 -15.02 40.94 -25.46
N LEU A 129 -15.20 42.12 -24.85
CA LEU A 129 -15.61 42.24 -23.45
C LEU A 129 -16.98 41.58 -23.18
N VAL A 130 -17.96 41.75 -24.08
CA VAL A 130 -19.27 41.09 -23.96
C VAL A 130 -19.18 39.57 -24.10
N ARG A 131 -18.28 39.07 -24.97
CA ARG A 131 -18.02 37.63 -25.09
C ARG A 131 -17.39 37.09 -23.81
N ASP A 132 -16.35 37.75 -23.30
CA ASP A 132 -15.65 37.36 -22.09
C ASP A 132 -16.61 37.34 -20.87
N GLN A 133 -17.48 38.35 -20.75
CA GLN A 133 -18.51 38.40 -19.70
C GLN A 133 -19.53 37.25 -19.77
N LEU A 134 -19.97 36.88 -20.98
CA LEU A 134 -20.88 35.76 -21.15
C LEU A 134 -20.18 34.44 -20.82
N THR A 135 -18.93 34.28 -21.22
CA THR A 135 -18.11 33.12 -20.88
C THR A 135 -17.91 32.99 -19.37
N GLU A 136 -17.56 34.08 -18.69
CA GLU A 136 -17.40 34.11 -17.23
C GLU A 136 -18.71 33.79 -16.50
N ALA A 137 -19.84 34.35 -16.96
CA ALA A 137 -21.15 34.06 -16.36
C ALA A 137 -21.58 32.59 -16.54
N ILE A 138 -21.25 31.98 -17.68
CA ILE A 138 -21.52 30.55 -17.92
C ILE A 138 -20.59 29.69 -17.05
N ASP A 139 -19.32 30.05 -16.96
CA ASP A 139 -18.34 29.34 -16.13
C ASP A 139 -18.72 29.42 -14.64
N ASP A 140 -19.08 30.59 -14.11
CA ASP A 140 -19.58 30.76 -12.75
C ASP A 140 -20.86 29.95 -12.47
N HIS A 141 -21.72 29.80 -13.48
CA HIS A 141 -22.97 29.03 -13.34
C HIS A 141 -22.74 27.51 -13.35
N LEU A 142 -21.72 27.04 -14.07
CA LEU A 142 -21.40 25.61 -14.22
C LEU A 142 -20.30 25.12 -13.28
N SER A 143 -19.48 26.02 -12.74
CA SER A 143 -18.33 25.70 -11.89
C SER A 143 -18.69 25.62 -10.41
N GLY A 144 -17.96 24.77 -9.68
CA GLY A 144 -18.07 24.62 -8.23
C GLY A 144 -19.07 23.58 -7.73
N ASN A 145 -18.80 23.00 -6.55
CA ASN A 145 -19.57 21.89 -5.98
C ASN A 145 -21.05 22.23 -5.72
N LYS A 146 -21.39 23.49 -5.44
CA LYS A 146 -22.78 23.94 -5.19
C LYS A 146 -23.61 24.11 -6.47
N ASN A 147 -22.96 24.17 -7.63
CA ASN A 147 -23.59 24.39 -8.92
C ASN A 147 -23.70 23.10 -9.75
N ALA A 148 -23.14 21.99 -9.25
CA ALA A 148 -23.27 20.68 -9.86
C ALA A 148 -24.74 20.27 -10.03
N GLY A 149 -25.14 19.97 -11.27
CA GLY A 149 -26.51 19.55 -11.61
C GLY A 149 -27.47 20.68 -12.01
N LYS A 150 -27.00 21.94 -12.08
CA LYS A 150 -27.79 23.03 -12.66
C LYS A 150 -27.96 22.83 -14.18
N SER A 151 -29.13 23.19 -14.69
CA SER A 151 -29.42 23.16 -16.12
C SER A 151 -29.24 24.54 -16.75
N ILE A 152 -28.69 24.59 -17.96
CA ILE A 152 -28.66 25.79 -18.79
C ILE A 152 -29.84 25.76 -19.74
N GLN A 153 -30.55 26.88 -19.84
CA GLN A 153 -31.59 27.09 -20.83
C GLN A 153 -31.02 27.98 -21.95
N SER A 154 -31.05 27.48 -23.18
CA SER A 154 -30.63 28.25 -24.36
C SER A 154 -31.81 28.49 -25.30
N VAL A 155 -31.81 29.65 -25.95
CA VAL A 155 -32.73 29.98 -27.02
C VAL A 155 -32.36 29.18 -28.28
N VAL A 156 -33.37 28.74 -29.02
CA VAL A 156 -33.25 28.14 -30.36
C VAL A 156 -33.86 29.09 -31.40
N TYR A 157 -33.29 29.12 -32.59
CA TYR A 157 -33.79 29.96 -33.68
C TYR A 157 -33.75 29.20 -35.00
N LYS A 158 -34.54 29.64 -35.99
CA LYS A 158 -34.49 29.10 -37.34
C LYS A 158 -33.41 29.80 -38.16
N ASP A 159 -32.58 29.01 -38.84
CA ASP A 159 -31.62 29.49 -39.82
C ASP A 159 -32.31 29.90 -41.14
N MET A 160 -31.52 30.35 -42.11
CA MET A 160 -32.02 30.77 -43.44
C MET A 160 -32.65 29.61 -44.24
N ASN A 161 -32.34 28.37 -43.90
CA ASN A 161 -32.87 27.16 -44.54
C ASN A 161 -34.13 26.62 -43.82
N GLY A 162 -34.53 27.25 -42.70
CA GLY A 162 -35.68 26.85 -41.89
C GLY A 162 -35.38 25.77 -40.83
N GLU A 163 -34.12 25.39 -40.66
CA GLU A 163 -33.65 24.43 -39.66
C GLU A 163 -33.46 25.10 -38.29
N TRP A 164 -33.71 24.37 -37.21
CA TRP A 164 -33.55 24.88 -35.86
C TRP A 164 -32.10 24.76 -35.39
N VAL A 165 -31.49 25.90 -35.05
CA VAL A 165 -30.13 26.02 -34.56
C VAL A 165 -30.14 26.49 -33.10
N LYS A 166 -29.23 25.94 -32.28
CA LYS A 166 -29.06 26.28 -30.86
C LYS A 166 -28.14 27.50 -30.74
N GLY A 167 -28.53 28.49 -29.94
CA GLY A 167 -27.67 29.66 -29.68
C GLY A 167 -26.48 29.35 -28.77
N ILE A 168 -26.71 28.57 -27.71
CA ILE A 168 -25.68 28.04 -26.84
C ILE A 168 -25.92 26.53 -26.75
N GLU A 169 -24.90 25.75 -27.03
CA GLU A 169 -24.92 24.29 -26.91
C GLU A 169 -23.84 23.86 -25.92
N VAL A 170 -24.26 23.16 -24.88
CA VAL A 170 -23.37 22.60 -23.87
C VAL A 170 -23.32 21.09 -24.10
N THR A 171 -22.20 20.60 -24.60
CA THR A 171 -21.98 19.16 -24.75
C THR A 171 -21.14 18.67 -23.58
N ALA A 172 -21.64 17.65 -22.88
CA ALA A 172 -20.79 16.94 -21.92
C ALA A 172 -19.65 16.28 -22.69
N ILE A 173 -18.41 16.50 -22.25
CA ILE A 173 -17.29 15.72 -22.74
C ILE A 173 -17.37 14.40 -21.98
N ASP A 174 -17.47 13.28 -22.70
CA ASP A 174 -17.44 11.97 -22.08
C ASP A 174 -16.09 11.81 -21.37
N ASP A 175 -16.15 11.60 -20.06
CA ASP A 175 -14.96 11.26 -19.30
C ASP A 175 -14.55 9.83 -19.67
N VAL A 176 -13.51 9.70 -20.49
CA VAL A 176 -12.96 8.41 -20.92
C VAL A 176 -12.43 7.64 -19.71
N LEU A 177 -12.10 8.34 -18.63
CA LEU A 177 -11.76 7.76 -17.33
C LEU A 177 -13.04 7.51 -16.52
N LYS A 178 -13.81 6.51 -16.95
CA LYS A 178 -14.94 6.03 -16.15
C LYS A 178 -14.46 5.64 -14.76
N ASP A 179 -15.11 6.24 -13.76
CA ASP A 179 -14.89 5.97 -12.34
C ASP A 179 -14.84 4.46 -12.09
N GLY A 180 -13.68 3.97 -11.61
CA GLY A 180 -13.47 2.56 -11.29
C GLY A 180 -12.57 1.75 -12.22
N SER A 181 -12.05 2.30 -13.32
CA SER A 181 -11.16 1.56 -14.24
C SER A 181 -9.89 1.01 -13.59
N TYR A 182 -9.40 1.64 -12.50
CA TYR A 182 -8.16 1.27 -11.79
C TYR A 182 -8.38 0.45 -10.51
N LEU A 183 -9.63 0.25 -10.11
CA LEU A 183 -9.97 -0.49 -8.91
C LEU A 183 -9.59 -1.99 -9.03
N PRO A 184 -9.75 -2.65 -10.19
CA PRO A 184 -9.27 -4.02 -10.37
C PRO A 184 -7.75 -4.17 -10.21
N GLU A 185 -6.95 -3.26 -10.75
CA GLU A 185 -5.49 -3.28 -10.68
C GLU A 185 -5.01 -3.02 -9.25
N ALA A 186 -5.65 -2.08 -8.54
CA ALA A 186 -5.39 -1.86 -7.12
C ALA A 186 -5.70 -3.13 -6.31
N SER A 187 -6.79 -3.80 -6.64
CA SER A 187 -7.19 -5.03 -5.98
C SER A 187 -6.22 -6.18 -6.27
N ALA A 188 -5.72 -6.28 -7.50
CA ALA A 188 -4.74 -7.30 -7.88
C ALA A 188 -3.42 -7.06 -7.13
N ALA A 189 -2.90 -5.83 -7.17
CA ALA A 189 -1.64 -5.47 -6.52
C ALA A 189 -1.67 -5.74 -5.00
N ASN A 190 -2.76 -5.36 -4.33
CA ASN A 190 -2.93 -5.65 -2.91
C ASN A 190 -3.01 -7.16 -2.61
N SER A 191 -3.62 -7.95 -3.50
CA SER A 191 -3.70 -9.41 -3.33
C SER A 191 -2.34 -10.07 -3.46
N GLU A 192 -1.56 -9.67 -4.46
CA GLU A 192 -0.21 -10.18 -4.70
C GLU A 192 0.73 -9.88 -3.53
N ILE A 193 0.60 -8.69 -2.93
CA ILE A 193 1.30 -8.36 -1.69
C ILE A 193 0.86 -9.28 -0.55
N MET A 194 -0.44 -9.52 -0.35
CA MET A 194 -0.90 -10.42 0.71
C MET A 194 -0.42 -11.87 0.50
N PHE A 195 -0.41 -12.37 -0.73
CA PHE A 195 0.04 -13.73 -1.04
C PHE A 195 1.52 -13.92 -0.77
N SER A 196 2.36 -12.96 -1.14
CA SER A 196 3.79 -13.01 -0.84
C SER A 196 4.10 -12.98 0.67
N MET A 197 3.24 -12.34 1.47
CA MET A 197 3.34 -12.33 2.92
C MET A 197 2.79 -13.62 3.56
N GLY A 198 2.16 -14.51 2.79
CA GLY A 198 1.51 -15.72 3.28
C GLY A 198 0.26 -15.44 4.13
N VAL A 199 -0.38 -14.27 3.95
CA VAL A 199 -1.54 -13.85 4.74
C VAL A 199 -2.81 -14.05 3.92
N ASP A 200 -3.75 -14.83 4.46
CA ASP A 200 -5.07 -15.00 3.84
C ASP A 200 -5.87 -13.68 3.90
N PRO A 201 -6.45 -13.20 2.78
CA PRO A 201 -7.22 -11.95 2.75
C PRO A 201 -8.40 -11.91 3.73
N SER A 202 -8.99 -13.06 4.08
CA SER A 202 -10.11 -13.14 5.02
C SER A 202 -9.75 -12.67 6.42
N LEU A 203 -8.47 -12.82 6.83
CA LEU A 203 -7.97 -12.41 8.15
C LEU A 203 -8.07 -10.89 8.37
N LEU A 204 -7.77 -10.12 7.34
CA LEU A 204 -7.74 -8.65 7.41
C LEU A 204 -9.15 -8.05 7.35
N GLY A 205 -10.17 -8.86 7.05
CA GLY A 205 -11.56 -8.57 7.36
C GLY A 205 -12.23 -7.43 6.58
N ALA A 206 -11.50 -6.73 5.73
CA ALA A 206 -12.03 -5.77 4.77
C ALA A 206 -11.67 -6.26 3.38
N GLY A 207 -12.67 -6.29 2.48
CA GLY A 207 -12.43 -6.54 1.07
C GLY A 207 -11.24 -5.72 0.60
N ILE A 208 -10.39 -6.32 -0.23
CA ILE A 208 -9.23 -5.66 -0.81
C ILE A 208 -9.66 -4.26 -1.26
N PRO A 209 -9.01 -3.16 -0.84
CA PRO A 209 -9.42 -1.82 -1.26
C PRO A 209 -9.49 -1.74 -2.79
N GLY A 210 -10.70 -1.50 -3.33
CA GLY A 210 -10.99 -1.51 -4.77
C GLY A 210 -11.45 -2.83 -5.37
N GLY A 211 -11.44 -3.93 -4.62
CA GLY A 211 -11.96 -5.23 -5.02
C GLY A 211 -13.42 -5.48 -4.63
N LYS A 212 -13.99 -6.58 -5.15
CA LYS A 212 -15.26 -7.10 -4.61
C LYS A 212 -15.05 -7.55 -3.17
N MET A 213 -15.99 -7.19 -2.31
CA MET A 213 -15.93 -7.45 -0.88
C MET A 213 -16.06 -8.96 -0.60
N ASN A 214 -14.93 -9.68 -0.60
CA ASN A 214 -14.87 -11.06 -0.11
C ASN A 214 -14.84 -11.06 1.42
N THR A 215 -15.99 -10.72 2.01
CA THR A 215 -16.21 -10.86 3.45
C THR A 215 -16.35 -12.35 3.76
N GLY A 216 -15.23 -13.02 4.07
CA GLY A 216 -15.25 -14.37 4.63
C GLY A 216 -16.11 -14.41 5.90
N SER A 217 -16.82 -15.51 6.11
CA SER A 217 -17.60 -15.74 7.31
C SER A 217 -16.69 -15.76 8.56
N GLY A 218 -17.28 -15.61 9.76
CA GLY A 218 -16.52 -15.75 10.99
C GLY A 218 -15.78 -17.09 11.10
N SER A 219 -16.33 -18.15 10.51
CA SER A 219 -15.66 -19.46 10.42
C SER A 219 -14.41 -19.42 9.54
N ASP A 220 -14.49 -18.80 8.36
CA ASP A 220 -13.36 -18.72 7.41
C ASP A 220 -12.18 -17.98 8.04
N LYS A 221 -12.46 -16.90 8.79
CA LYS A 221 -11.42 -16.15 9.51
C LYS A 221 -10.71 -16.98 10.57
N ARG A 222 -11.43 -17.85 11.27
CA ARG A 222 -10.83 -18.74 12.28
C ARG A 222 -9.98 -19.81 11.64
N GLU A 223 -10.47 -20.45 10.57
CA GLU A 223 -9.68 -21.47 9.85
C GLU A 223 -8.42 -20.84 9.25
N ALA A 224 -8.53 -19.65 8.64
CA ALA A 224 -7.38 -18.91 8.14
C ALA A 224 -6.37 -18.58 9.26
N PHE A 225 -6.84 -18.22 10.46
CA PHE A 225 -5.97 -17.95 11.61
C PHE A 225 -5.26 -19.22 12.10
N SER A 226 -5.98 -20.33 12.17
CA SER A 226 -5.42 -21.64 12.56
C SER A 226 -4.39 -22.14 11.55
N ILE A 227 -4.66 -22.02 10.25
CA ILE A 227 -3.71 -22.36 9.17
C ILE A 227 -2.45 -21.49 9.30
N LEU A 228 -2.62 -20.17 9.41
CA LEU A 228 -1.50 -19.24 9.56
C LEU A 228 -0.65 -19.61 10.77
N THR A 229 -1.27 -19.76 11.94
CA THR A 229 -0.60 -20.16 13.19
C THR A 229 0.16 -21.47 13.04
N SER A 230 -0.42 -22.45 12.34
CA SER A 230 0.22 -23.74 12.07
C SER A 230 1.44 -23.62 11.16
N MET A 231 1.40 -22.74 10.15
CA MET A 231 2.55 -22.46 9.27
C MET A 231 3.70 -21.76 10.01
N PHE A 232 3.43 -21.06 11.12
CA PHE A 232 4.45 -20.39 11.92
C PHE A 232 5.26 -21.32 12.83
N LYS A 233 4.95 -22.63 12.89
CA LYS A 233 5.66 -23.58 13.77
C LYS A 233 7.18 -23.49 13.65
N THR A 234 7.74 -23.62 12.45
CA THR A 234 9.19 -23.60 12.25
C THR A 234 9.81 -22.25 12.63
N LYS A 235 9.12 -21.14 12.35
CA LYS A 235 9.58 -19.79 12.75
C LYS A 235 9.63 -19.64 14.26
N ARG A 236 8.66 -20.23 14.98
CA ARG A 236 8.62 -20.24 16.44
C ARG A 236 9.73 -21.09 17.03
N GLU A 237 9.94 -22.29 16.51
CA GLU A 237 11.04 -23.17 16.93
C GLU A 237 12.41 -22.47 16.80
N ILE A 238 12.67 -21.83 15.66
CA ILE A 238 13.91 -21.06 15.43
C ILE A 238 14.01 -19.86 16.39
N THR A 239 12.89 -19.17 16.65
CA THR A 239 12.88 -18.05 17.61
C THR A 239 13.17 -18.51 19.05
N LEU A 240 12.91 -19.77 19.37
CA LEU A 240 13.16 -20.37 20.68
C LEU A 240 14.56 -21.00 20.80
N GLU A 241 15.32 -21.15 19.72
CA GLU A 241 16.73 -21.60 19.75
C GLU A 241 17.59 -20.83 20.77
N PRO A 242 17.59 -19.49 20.84
CA PRO A 242 18.38 -18.78 21.85
C PRO A 242 17.90 -19.07 23.27
N TRP A 243 16.60 -19.30 23.47
CA TRP A 243 16.06 -19.65 24.77
C TRP A 243 16.53 -21.06 25.19
N ASN A 244 16.46 -22.04 24.27
CA ASN A 244 16.97 -23.40 24.47
C ASN A 244 18.47 -23.40 24.76
N LEU A 245 19.23 -22.61 24.01
CA LEU A 245 20.66 -22.43 24.23
C LEU A 245 20.95 -21.88 25.63
N ILE A 246 20.22 -20.84 26.07
CA ILE A 246 20.39 -20.25 27.41
C ILE A 246 20.05 -21.26 28.50
N ARG A 247 18.97 -22.04 28.34
CA ARG A 247 18.58 -23.10 29.29
C ARG A 247 19.70 -24.10 29.46
N ASP A 248 20.19 -24.66 28.36
CA ASP A 248 21.23 -25.68 28.36
C ASP A 248 22.59 -25.10 28.81
N TYR A 249 22.87 -23.85 28.44
CA TYR A 249 24.08 -23.14 28.86
C TYR A 249 24.10 -22.93 30.37
N ASN A 250 22.98 -22.61 31.00
CA ASN A 250 22.94 -22.43 32.45
C ASN A 250 22.69 -23.72 33.23
N GLY A 251 22.46 -24.86 32.56
CA GLY A 251 22.12 -26.12 33.22
C GLY A 251 20.78 -26.05 33.94
N TRP A 252 19.82 -25.31 33.38
CA TRP A 252 18.44 -25.29 33.87
C TRP A 252 17.78 -26.66 33.65
N ASP A 253 16.59 -26.82 34.23
CA ASP A 253 15.79 -28.03 34.05
C ASP A 253 15.56 -28.32 32.55
N PRO A 254 15.94 -29.51 32.03
CA PRO A 254 15.73 -29.87 30.63
C PRO A 254 14.25 -29.94 30.23
N ASP A 255 13.34 -30.12 31.19
CA ASP A 255 11.90 -30.14 30.95
C ASP A 255 11.30 -28.72 30.87
N LEU A 256 12.10 -27.69 31.13
CA LEU A 256 11.70 -26.32 30.84
C LEU A 256 11.69 -26.16 29.31
N GLU A 257 10.55 -25.75 28.75
CA GLU A 257 10.40 -25.42 27.33
C GLU A 257 9.82 -24.02 27.18
N GLY A 258 10.35 -23.27 26.21
CA GLY A 258 9.77 -21.99 25.80
C GLY A 258 8.71 -22.25 24.73
N ASP A 259 7.59 -21.53 24.78
CA ASP A 259 6.50 -21.72 23.84
C ASP A 259 5.74 -20.40 23.57
N PHE A 260 4.92 -20.41 22.52
CA PHE A 260 4.06 -19.31 22.11
C PHE A 260 2.60 -19.65 22.39
N ALA A 261 2.03 -18.99 23.39
CA ALA A 261 0.62 -19.09 23.68
C ALA A 261 -0.23 -18.69 22.46
N ASN A 262 -1.05 -19.62 21.97
CA ASN A 262 -1.99 -19.35 20.89
C ASN A 262 -3.38 -19.16 21.46
N THR A 263 -4.08 -18.13 20.98
CA THR A 263 -5.49 -17.95 21.32
C THR A 263 -6.34 -18.54 20.22
N GLU A 264 -6.96 -19.68 20.51
CA GLU A 264 -7.95 -20.30 19.64
C GLU A 264 -9.31 -19.60 19.78
N LEU A 265 -9.84 -19.16 18.65
CA LEU A 265 -11.18 -18.59 18.56
C LEU A 265 -12.19 -19.73 18.51
N THR A 266 -13.14 -19.75 19.45
CA THR A 266 -14.15 -20.82 19.55
C THR A 266 -15.55 -20.27 19.27
N THR A 267 -16.49 -21.12 18.87
CA THR A 267 -17.89 -20.68 18.77
C THR A 267 -18.46 -20.47 20.18
N LEU A 268 -19.37 -19.50 20.33
CA LEU A 268 -20.06 -19.25 21.59
C LEU A 268 -20.82 -20.48 22.11
N ASP A 269 -21.23 -21.38 21.20
CA ASP A 269 -21.84 -22.68 21.54
C ASP A 269 -20.89 -23.64 22.26
N LYS A 270 -19.57 -23.49 22.07
CA LYS A 270 -18.54 -24.33 22.71
C LYS A 270 -17.88 -23.65 23.91
N ASN A 271 -17.75 -22.32 23.90
CA ASN A 271 -17.19 -21.55 25.01
C ASN A 271 -17.87 -20.17 25.09
N PRO A 272 -18.54 -19.82 26.22
CA PRO A 272 -19.26 -18.54 26.38
C PRO A 272 -18.38 -17.30 26.24
N THR A 273 -17.06 -17.44 26.44
CA THR A 273 -16.10 -16.33 26.33
C THR A 273 -15.57 -16.12 24.90
N GLY A 274 -15.84 -17.05 23.97
CA GLY A 274 -15.46 -16.95 22.56
C GLY A 274 -13.96 -17.18 22.26
N THR A 275 -13.12 -17.32 23.29
CA THR A 275 -11.66 -17.51 23.17
C THR A 275 -11.16 -18.57 24.14
N GLN A 276 -10.24 -19.43 23.69
CA GLN A 276 -9.53 -20.39 24.53
C GLN A 276 -8.02 -20.25 24.27
N THR A 277 -7.20 -20.17 25.32
CA THR A 277 -5.75 -20.20 25.17
C THR A 277 -5.29 -21.65 25.16
N THR A 278 -4.61 -22.05 24.10
CA THR A 278 -3.93 -23.34 24.00
C THR A 278 -2.43 -23.05 24.13
N MET A 279 -1.77 -23.76 25.05
CA MET A 279 -0.31 -23.83 25.09
C MET A 279 0.10 -24.76 23.96
#